data_AF-A0A8J5QPJ2-F1
#
_entry.id   AF-A0A8J5QPJ2-F1
#
_cell.length_a   1.000
_cell.length_b   1.000
_cell.length_c   1.000
_cell.angle_alpha   90.00
_cell.angle_beta   90.00
_cell.angle_gamma   90.00
#
_symmetry.space_group_name_H-M   'P 1'
#
loop_
_entity.id
_entity.type
_entity.pdbx_description
1 polymer ?
#
loop_
_entity_poly.entity_id
_entity_poly.type
_entity_poly.pdbx_seq_one_letter_code
_entity_poly.pdbx_strand_id
1 'polypeptide(L)'
;MVDSLVNLDMDACFSAFDRDADGFLSIEEFELIYRALFRNDRGKIYGVEDYQLREIFDIFDTKKDGVIDRDEFEVCWNRWIKICTRPRSAFLIVDVQNDFITGSLNIKHCAAQHDGSEVIEPINRLLDTVPFDSVFYSLDWHPVDHVSFIDNLHLRDVDESSLIPKESAKVYDTVTFKGPLGLKQRLWPRHCVQDSWGAELHKDLKIVDKAIKIYKGTNPEVDSYSVFWDNKKLTTTTLSSQLQDKGATDIYICGLAYDVCVGATAVDALTSGYRTILIDDCSRGVDLVDIEKTKAMVIASNGVIVNSSQVKAMVEGRDRRPELGYKLALEIKQFLKEAINDKEK
;
A
#
# COMPACT_ATOMS: atom_id res chain seq x y z
N MET A 1 -33.79 -5.44 7.30
CA MET A 1 -33.26 -6.23 8.42
C MET A 1 -31.77 -5.97 8.66
N VAL A 2 -30.92 -5.91 7.62
CA VAL A 2 -29.50 -5.54 7.79
C VAL A 2 -29.36 -4.07 8.17
N ASP A 3 -30.00 -3.13 7.47
CA ASP A 3 -29.94 -1.69 7.81
C ASP A 3 -30.50 -1.36 9.21
N SER A 4 -31.55 -2.06 9.65
CA SER A 4 -32.13 -1.86 10.98
C SER A 4 -31.21 -2.34 12.11
N LEU A 5 -30.39 -3.36 11.87
CA LEU A 5 -29.37 -3.83 12.84
C LEU A 5 -28.12 -2.96 12.81
N VAL A 6 -27.78 -2.40 11.65
CA VAL A 6 -26.63 -1.50 11.48
C VAL A 6 -26.84 -0.16 12.20
N ASN A 7 -28.06 0.37 12.22
CA ASN A 7 -28.39 1.57 12.98
C ASN A 7 -28.37 1.32 14.50
N LEU A 8 -28.74 0.11 14.96
CA LEU A 8 -28.69 -0.25 16.37
C LEU A 8 -27.25 -0.27 16.94
N ASP A 9 -26.27 -0.77 16.18
CA ASP A 9 -24.85 -0.75 16.61
C ASP A 9 -24.32 0.69 16.71
N MET A 10 -24.71 1.57 15.77
CA MET A 10 -24.32 2.98 15.78
C MET A 10 -24.89 3.71 17.00
N ASP A 11 -26.21 3.58 17.21
CA ASP A 11 -26.90 4.23 18.32
C ASP A 11 -26.36 3.77 19.67
N ALA A 12 -26.10 2.47 19.81
CA ALA A 12 -25.48 1.91 21.00
C ALA A 12 -24.07 2.45 21.23
N CYS A 13 -23.27 2.63 20.15
CA CYS A 13 -21.95 3.25 20.24
C CYS A 13 -22.07 4.71 20.69
N PHE A 14 -22.88 5.52 20.01
CA PHE A 14 -23.08 6.94 20.35
C PHE A 14 -23.48 7.09 21.81
N SER A 15 -24.53 6.41 22.25
CA SER A 15 -25.03 6.48 23.63
C SER A 15 -24.08 5.87 24.67
N ALA A 16 -23.12 5.03 24.29
CA ALA A 16 -22.12 4.50 25.22
C ALA A 16 -21.01 5.53 25.52
N PHE A 17 -20.81 6.50 24.63
CA PHE A 17 -19.75 7.50 24.71
C PHE A 17 -20.27 8.92 25.02
N ASP A 18 -21.52 9.22 24.74
CA ASP A 18 -22.27 10.37 25.26
C ASP A 18 -22.51 10.17 26.78
N ARG A 19 -21.61 10.72 27.60
CA ARG A 19 -21.51 10.48 29.04
C ARG A 19 -22.44 11.35 29.86
N ASP A 20 -22.68 12.57 29.41
CA ASP A 20 -23.59 13.50 30.06
C ASP A 20 -25.02 13.43 29.51
N ALA A 21 -25.23 12.64 28.44
CA ALA A 21 -26.51 12.40 27.80
C ALA A 21 -27.15 13.67 27.21
N ASP A 22 -26.32 14.61 26.75
CA ASP A 22 -26.76 15.86 26.13
C ASP A 22 -27.18 15.69 24.65
N GLY A 23 -26.89 14.53 24.06
CA GLY A 23 -27.21 14.19 22.68
C GLY A 23 -26.14 14.59 21.67
N PHE A 24 -24.98 15.02 22.12
CA PHE A 24 -23.80 15.40 21.34
C PHE A 24 -22.56 14.65 21.87
N LEU A 25 -21.44 14.75 21.15
CA LEU A 25 -20.15 14.27 21.64
C LEU A 25 -19.17 15.44 21.70
N SER A 26 -18.73 15.76 22.90
CA SER A 26 -17.58 16.63 23.15
C SER A 26 -16.27 15.98 22.69
N ILE A 27 -15.19 16.77 22.62
CA ILE A 27 -13.86 16.24 22.30
C ILE A 27 -13.37 15.24 23.36
N GLU A 28 -13.71 15.45 24.63
CA GLU A 28 -13.37 14.56 25.74
C GLU A 28 -14.08 13.19 25.59
N GLU A 29 -15.32 13.17 25.11
CA GLU A 29 -16.07 11.93 24.86
C GLU A 29 -15.58 11.24 23.58
N PHE A 30 -15.27 12.02 22.55
CA PHE A 30 -14.65 11.51 21.34
C PHE A 30 -13.28 10.88 21.60
N GLU A 31 -12.50 11.42 22.54
CA GLU A 31 -11.25 10.82 23.00
C GLU A 31 -11.46 9.41 23.57
N LEU A 32 -12.58 9.16 24.26
CA LEU A 32 -12.91 7.81 24.75
C LEU A 32 -13.13 6.83 23.60
N ILE A 33 -13.77 7.27 22.51
CA ILE A 33 -13.92 6.49 21.28
C ILE A 33 -12.54 6.20 20.68
N TYR A 34 -11.71 7.23 20.51
CA TYR A 34 -10.35 7.10 19.99
C TYR A 34 -9.55 6.06 20.79
N ARG A 35 -9.56 6.14 22.13
CA ARG A 35 -8.88 5.20 23.03
C ARG A 35 -9.50 3.80 23.01
N ALA A 36 -10.79 3.67 22.74
CA ALA A 36 -11.45 2.36 22.56
C ALA A 36 -11.07 1.71 21.21
N LEU A 37 -10.87 2.53 20.18
CA LEU A 37 -10.46 2.10 18.85
C LEU A 37 -9.00 1.65 18.83
N PHE A 38 -8.08 2.51 19.24
CA PHE A 38 -6.67 2.27 18.99
C PHE A 38 -6.00 1.56 20.16
N ARG A 39 -6.00 0.23 20.06
CA ARG A 39 -5.41 -0.69 21.04
C ARG A 39 -4.64 -1.78 20.33
N ASN A 40 -3.60 -2.28 20.97
CA ASN A 40 -2.89 -3.46 20.50
C ASN A 40 -3.64 -4.76 20.83
N ASP A 41 -3.12 -5.87 20.36
CA ASP A 41 -3.67 -7.22 20.52
C ASP A 41 -3.78 -7.71 21.99
N ARG A 42 -3.14 -7.00 22.93
CA ARG A 42 -3.20 -7.24 24.38
C ARG A 42 -4.14 -6.27 25.11
N GLY A 43 -4.87 -5.44 24.37
CA GLY A 43 -5.80 -4.44 24.91
C GLY A 43 -5.13 -3.17 25.46
N LYS A 44 -3.80 -3.01 25.30
CA LYS A 44 -3.09 -1.78 25.67
C LYS A 44 -3.46 -0.67 24.69
N ILE A 45 -3.89 0.47 25.23
CA ILE A 45 -4.23 1.67 24.45
C ILE A 45 -2.94 2.27 23.88
N TYR A 46 -2.96 2.64 22.60
CA TYR A 46 -1.86 3.39 21.97
C TYR A 46 -1.81 4.83 22.51
N GLY A 47 -0.65 5.48 22.40
CA GLY A 47 -0.54 6.91 22.70
C GLY A 47 -1.49 7.71 21.84
N VAL A 48 -2.08 8.76 22.42
CA VAL A 48 -2.93 9.71 21.69
C VAL A 48 -2.08 10.97 21.51
N GLU A 49 -1.79 11.33 20.26
CA GLU A 49 -1.18 12.61 19.96
C GLU A 49 -2.30 13.66 19.90
N ASP A 50 -2.27 14.66 20.79
CA ASP A 50 -3.36 15.64 20.95
C ASP A 50 -3.74 16.33 19.62
N TYR A 51 -2.76 16.60 18.76
CA TYR A 51 -3.01 17.24 17.47
C TYR A 51 -3.80 16.33 16.51
N GLN A 52 -3.50 15.02 16.50
CA GLN A 52 -4.19 14.07 15.62
C GLN A 52 -5.63 13.87 16.08
N LEU A 53 -5.85 13.74 17.40
CA LEU A 53 -7.18 13.63 17.97
C LEU A 53 -8.04 14.85 17.59
N ARG A 54 -7.51 16.06 17.80
CA ARG A 54 -8.20 17.31 17.45
C ARG A 54 -8.49 17.40 15.96
N GLU A 55 -7.52 17.09 15.10
CA GLU A 55 -7.75 17.14 13.65
C GLU A 55 -8.79 16.11 13.19
N ILE A 56 -8.80 14.90 13.76
CA ILE A 56 -9.83 13.90 13.47
C ILE A 56 -11.20 14.39 13.94
N PHE A 57 -11.29 14.93 15.16
CA PHE A 57 -12.53 15.50 15.69
C PHE A 57 -13.06 16.59 14.75
N ASP A 58 -12.21 17.54 14.35
CA ASP A 58 -12.55 18.63 13.43
C ASP A 58 -12.95 18.12 12.04
N ILE A 59 -12.54 16.93 11.61
CA ILE A 59 -12.98 16.36 10.33
C ILE A 59 -14.45 15.95 10.39
N PHE A 60 -14.94 15.52 11.55
CA PHE A 60 -16.31 15.07 11.75
C PHE A 60 -17.23 16.16 12.31
N ASP A 61 -16.71 17.13 13.07
CA ASP A 61 -17.40 18.40 13.37
C ASP A 61 -17.43 19.27 12.09
N THR A 62 -18.38 18.94 11.21
CA THR A 62 -18.60 19.61 9.94
C THR A 62 -19.30 20.95 10.11
N LYS A 63 -20.12 21.11 11.17
CA LYS A 63 -20.86 22.33 11.52
C LYS A 63 -19.98 23.38 12.19
N LYS A 64 -18.81 23.00 12.70
CA LYS A 64 -17.84 23.87 13.38
C LYS A 64 -18.40 24.50 14.65
N ASP A 65 -19.23 23.78 15.37
CA ASP A 65 -19.81 24.22 16.64
C ASP A 65 -19.10 23.62 17.86
N GLY A 66 -18.07 22.78 17.64
CA GLY A 66 -17.23 22.21 18.70
C GLY A 66 -17.80 20.95 19.33
N VAL A 67 -18.85 20.38 18.75
CA VAL A 67 -19.45 19.09 19.15
C VAL A 67 -19.70 18.22 17.93
N ILE A 68 -19.86 16.92 18.12
CA ILE A 68 -20.31 16.00 17.06
C ILE A 68 -21.74 15.58 17.37
N ASP A 69 -22.69 15.96 16.51
CA ASP A 69 -24.06 15.50 16.63
C ASP A 69 -24.31 14.12 15.98
N ARG A 70 -25.56 13.66 15.95
CA ARG A 70 -25.91 12.34 15.39
C ARG A 70 -25.68 12.22 13.89
N ASP A 71 -25.92 13.26 13.12
CA ASP A 71 -25.75 13.22 11.66
C ASP A 71 -24.25 13.18 11.31
N GLU A 72 -23.46 13.96 12.03
CA GLU A 72 -22.00 13.96 11.92
C GLU A 72 -21.39 12.64 12.40
N PHE A 73 -21.93 12.09 13.49
CA PHE A 73 -21.53 10.79 13.99
C PHE A 73 -21.87 9.66 13.02
N GLU A 74 -22.96 9.74 12.27
CA GLU A 74 -23.28 8.76 11.24
C GLU A 74 -22.16 8.68 10.18
N VAL A 75 -21.62 9.84 9.77
CA VAL A 75 -20.47 9.91 8.85
C VAL A 75 -19.22 9.30 9.50
N CYS A 76 -18.91 9.68 10.73
CA CYS A 76 -17.81 9.13 11.52
C CYS A 76 -17.91 7.60 11.65
N TRP A 77 -19.09 7.10 11.99
CA TRP A 77 -19.38 5.69 12.17
C TRP A 77 -19.16 4.90 10.87
N ASN A 78 -19.81 5.34 9.79
CA ASN A 78 -19.84 4.60 8.54
C ASN A 78 -18.52 4.66 7.77
N ARG A 79 -17.80 5.78 7.85
CA ARG A 79 -16.57 5.99 7.07
C ARG A 79 -15.29 5.72 7.85
N TRP A 80 -15.31 5.84 9.18
CA TRP A 80 -14.10 5.74 9.99
C TRP A 80 -14.14 4.58 10.99
N ILE A 81 -15.10 4.59 11.91
CA ILE A 81 -15.17 3.59 13.00
C ILE A 81 -15.32 2.17 12.45
N LYS A 82 -16.24 1.95 11.49
CA LYS A 82 -16.45 0.63 10.88
C LYS A 82 -15.19 0.10 10.19
N ILE A 83 -14.51 0.94 9.42
CA ILE A 83 -13.29 0.53 8.70
C ILE A 83 -12.15 0.24 9.70
N CYS A 84 -12.02 1.06 10.75
CA CYS A 84 -11.04 0.82 11.82
C CYS A 84 -11.28 -0.48 12.60
N THR A 85 -12.52 -0.93 12.71
CA THR A 85 -12.89 -2.13 13.50
C THR A 85 -13.08 -3.39 12.65
N ARG A 86 -13.40 -3.23 11.37
CA ARG A 86 -13.71 -4.33 10.44
C ARG A 86 -13.01 -4.06 9.10
N PRO A 87 -11.65 -4.05 9.07
CA PRO A 87 -10.89 -3.86 7.84
C PRO A 87 -11.21 -4.94 6.81
N ARG A 88 -11.21 -4.57 5.52
CA ARG A 88 -11.13 -5.50 4.40
C ARG A 88 -9.69 -5.58 3.93
N SER A 89 -9.05 -6.71 4.24
CA SER A 89 -7.61 -6.87 4.13
C SER A 89 -7.22 -7.53 2.81
N ALA A 90 -6.47 -6.82 1.97
CA ALA A 90 -5.84 -7.34 0.77
C ALA A 90 -4.36 -7.61 1.04
N PHE A 91 -3.89 -8.82 0.71
CA PHE A 91 -2.47 -9.18 0.80
C PHE A 91 -1.83 -9.15 -0.60
N LEU A 92 -0.86 -8.25 -0.80
CA LEU A 92 -0.19 -8.02 -2.06
C LEU A 92 1.28 -8.49 -1.97
N ILE A 93 1.56 -9.59 -2.65
CA ILE A 93 2.87 -10.22 -2.73
C ILE A 93 3.55 -9.76 -4.01
N VAL A 94 4.62 -8.98 -3.87
CA VAL A 94 5.28 -8.30 -4.99
C VAL A 94 6.46 -9.12 -5.51
N ASP A 95 6.38 -9.50 -6.79
CA ASP A 95 7.50 -9.96 -7.62
C ASP A 95 8.39 -11.06 -6.99
N VAL A 96 7.80 -12.04 -6.31
CA VAL A 96 8.52 -13.21 -5.79
C VAL A 96 8.77 -14.21 -6.93
N GLN A 97 9.52 -13.77 -7.94
CA GLN A 97 9.81 -14.49 -9.19
C GLN A 97 11.23 -15.05 -9.24
N ASN A 98 11.46 -16.01 -10.13
CA ASN A 98 12.74 -16.71 -10.24
C ASN A 98 13.92 -15.76 -10.52
N ASP A 99 13.76 -14.77 -11.41
CA ASP A 99 14.85 -13.86 -11.77
C ASP A 99 15.34 -13.01 -10.61
N PHE A 100 14.49 -12.67 -9.65
CA PHE A 100 14.87 -11.87 -8.48
C PHE A 100 15.50 -12.71 -7.35
N ILE A 101 15.41 -14.05 -7.42
CA ILE A 101 15.85 -14.96 -6.36
C ILE A 101 17.05 -15.82 -6.79
N THR A 102 16.97 -16.44 -7.97
CA THR A 102 18.03 -17.34 -8.48
C THR A 102 18.45 -17.06 -9.93
N GLY A 103 17.72 -16.21 -10.66
CA GLY A 103 18.00 -15.90 -12.05
C GLY A 103 18.80 -14.62 -12.25
N SER A 104 18.50 -13.89 -13.33
CA SER A 104 19.38 -12.86 -13.91
C SER A 104 19.51 -11.58 -13.07
N LEU A 105 18.54 -11.31 -12.20
CA LEU A 105 18.47 -10.12 -11.35
C LEU A 105 18.39 -10.51 -9.86
N ASN A 106 19.10 -11.59 -9.50
CA ASN A 106 19.16 -12.10 -8.14
C ASN A 106 19.72 -11.05 -7.16
N ILE A 107 18.97 -10.77 -6.09
CA ILE A 107 19.33 -9.73 -5.11
C ILE A 107 20.37 -10.16 -4.06
N LYS A 108 20.75 -11.45 -4.01
CA LYS A 108 21.66 -12.05 -3.00
C LYS A 108 23.03 -11.37 -2.88
N HIS A 109 23.48 -10.73 -3.95
CA HIS A 109 24.81 -10.09 -4.03
C HIS A 109 24.73 -8.56 -4.19
N CYS A 110 23.58 -7.97 -3.85
CA CYS A 110 23.41 -6.52 -3.83
C CYS A 110 24.01 -5.91 -2.54
N ALA A 111 24.06 -4.57 -2.48
CA ALA A 111 24.66 -3.82 -1.39
C ALA A 111 24.03 -4.13 -0.02
N ALA A 112 22.74 -4.47 0.01
CA ALA A 112 22.03 -4.88 1.21
C ALA A 112 22.42 -6.26 1.76
N GLN A 113 23.09 -7.10 0.98
CA GLN A 113 23.45 -8.49 1.36
C GLN A 113 22.24 -9.35 1.77
N HIS A 114 21.05 -8.94 1.35
CA HIS A 114 19.80 -9.65 1.55
C HIS A 114 19.65 -10.79 0.53
N ASP A 115 19.06 -11.91 0.92
CA ASP A 115 18.74 -13.02 0.00
C ASP A 115 17.24 -13.03 -0.32
N GLY A 116 16.88 -12.94 -1.61
CA GLY A 116 15.50 -12.89 -2.06
C GLY A 116 14.67 -14.12 -1.67
N SER A 117 15.31 -15.29 -1.45
CA SER A 117 14.59 -16.50 -1.02
C SER A 117 14.07 -16.42 0.41
N GLU A 118 14.61 -15.52 1.25
CA GLU A 118 14.21 -15.37 2.65
C GLU A 118 12.79 -14.85 2.83
N VAL A 119 12.18 -14.26 1.80
CA VAL A 119 10.78 -13.80 1.87
C VAL A 119 9.78 -14.96 1.78
N ILE A 120 10.17 -16.09 1.20
CA ILE A 120 9.24 -17.17 0.82
C ILE A 120 8.57 -17.81 2.04
N GLU A 121 9.37 -18.26 3.01
CA GLU A 121 8.83 -18.94 4.21
C GLU A 121 7.88 -18.06 5.02
N PRO A 122 8.23 -16.81 5.40
CA PRO A 122 7.32 -15.99 6.18
C PRO A 122 6.07 -15.59 5.39
N ILE A 123 6.16 -15.39 4.07
CA ILE A 123 4.97 -15.18 3.22
C ILE A 123 4.07 -16.40 3.21
N ASN A 124 4.61 -17.60 3.00
CA ASN A 124 3.85 -18.85 3.03
C ASN A 124 3.14 -19.04 4.38
N ARG A 125 3.83 -18.73 5.48
CA ARG A 125 3.26 -18.77 6.83
C ARG A 125 2.08 -17.80 6.99
N LEU A 126 2.18 -16.59 6.45
CA LEU A 126 1.06 -15.63 6.46
C LEU A 126 -0.13 -16.18 5.66
N LEU A 127 0.12 -16.73 4.47
CA LEU A 127 -0.92 -17.35 3.64
C LEU A 127 -1.64 -18.52 4.35
N ASP A 128 -0.96 -19.23 5.23
CA ASP A 128 -1.52 -20.36 5.99
C ASP A 128 -2.29 -19.93 7.25
N THR A 129 -1.89 -18.82 7.87
CA THR A 129 -2.29 -18.50 9.26
C THR A 129 -3.16 -17.26 9.40
N VAL A 130 -3.22 -16.42 8.37
CA VAL A 130 -3.92 -15.13 8.37
C VAL A 130 -5.10 -15.16 7.38
N PRO A 131 -6.32 -14.85 7.82
CA PRO A 131 -7.50 -14.88 6.97
C PRO A 131 -7.66 -13.58 6.17
N PHE A 132 -6.83 -13.36 5.16
CA PHE A 132 -7.00 -12.22 4.25
C PHE A 132 -8.28 -12.36 3.42
N ASP A 133 -8.98 -11.24 3.17
CA ASP A 133 -10.17 -11.21 2.31
C ASP A 133 -9.82 -11.45 0.83
N SER A 134 -8.61 -11.06 0.43
CA SER A 134 -8.11 -11.24 -0.94
C SER A 134 -6.59 -11.31 -0.98
N VAL A 135 -6.04 -12.06 -1.93
CA VAL A 135 -4.60 -12.25 -2.13
C VAL A 135 -4.24 -11.94 -3.58
N PHE A 136 -3.20 -11.15 -3.76
CA PHE A 136 -2.69 -10.68 -5.04
C PHE A 136 -1.21 -11.03 -5.17
N TYR A 137 -0.82 -11.47 -6.36
CA TYR A 137 0.58 -11.67 -6.73
C TYR A 137 0.89 -10.75 -7.89
N SER A 138 1.86 -9.86 -7.76
CA SER A 138 2.39 -9.16 -8.93
C SER A 138 3.45 -9.98 -9.63
N LEU A 139 3.52 -9.80 -10.94
CA LEU A 139 4.55 -10.36 -11.79
C LEU A 139 5.08 -9.25 -12.68
N ASP A 140 6.38 -8.99 -12.58
CA ASP A 140 7.10 -8.29 -13.62
C ASP A 140 7.08 -9.13 -14.90
N TRP A 141 6.72 -8.53 -16.03
CA TRP A 141 6.30 -9.29 -17.22
C TRP A 141 6.66 -8.58 -18.53
N HIS A 142 7.95 -8.51 -18.80
CA HIS A 142 8.51 -7.65 -19.83
C HIS A 142 8.59 -8.29 -21.22
N PRO A 143 8.13 -7.62 -22.29
CA PRO A 143 8.37 -8.08 -23.65
C PRO A 143 9.88 -8.13 -23.97
N VAL A 144 10.27 -8.91 -24.98
CA VAL A 144 11.68 -9.11 -25.34
C VAL A 144 12.41 -7.82 -25.73
N ASP A 145 11.71 -6.80 -26.20
CA ASP A 145 12.22 -5.50 -26.66
C ASP A 145 12.02 -4.36 -25.64
N HIS A 146 11.71 -4.70 -24.38
CA HIS A 146 11.43 -3.74 -23.31
C HIS A 146 12.55 -2.72 -23.11
N VAL A 147 12.15 -1.46 -22.87
CA VAL A 147 13.00 -0.25 -22.72
C VAL A 147 13.97 -0.32 -21.55
N SER A 148 13.63 -1.10 -20.51
CA SER A 148 14.44 -1.19 -19.31
C SER A 148 15.68 -2.07 -19.49
N PHE A 149 15.77 -2.89 -20.54
CA PHE A 149 16.90 -3.78 -20.72
C PHE A 149 18.10 -3.09 -21.38
N ILE A 150 19.26 -3.21 -20.75
CA ILE A 150 20.53 -2.68 -21.25
C ILE A 150 20.89 -3.21 -22.64
N ASP A 151 20.59 -4.47 -22.94
CA ASP A 151 20.87 -5.07 -24.24
C ASP A 151 19.95 -4.55 -25.34
N ASN A 152 18.79 -3.98 -24.98
CA ASN A 152 17.86 -3.29 -25.88
C ASN A 152 18.17 -1.79 -26.03
N LEU A 153 19.18 -1.25 -25.35
CA LEU A 153 19.53 0.17 -25.42
C LEU A 153 19.80 0.63 -26.87
N HIS A 154 20.31 -0.28 -27.72
CA HIS A 154 20.57 0.02 -29.13
C HIS A 154 19.30 0.34 -29.93
N LEU A 155 18.12 -0.13 -29.50
CA LEU A 155 16.84 0.05 -30.19
C LEU A 155 16.25 1.46 -30.04
N ARG A 156 16.77 2.28 -29.11
CA ARG A 156 16.22 3.60 -28.79
C ARG A 156 17.32 4.67 -28.80
N ASP A 157 16.93 5.90 -29.08
CA ASP A 157 17.84 7.04 -29.04
C ASP A 157 17.92 7.62 -27.62
N VAL A 158 19.14 7.82 -27.13
CA VAL A 158 19.39 8.51 -25.86
C VAL A 158 19.44 10.01 -26.14
N ASP A 159 18.72 10.79 -25.34
CA ASP A 159 18.64 12.23 -25.45
C ASP A 159 19.97 12.88 -25.01
N GLU A 160 20.32 14.02 -25.62
CA GLU A 160 21.54 14.77 -25.29
C GLU A 160 21.54 15.29 -23.83
N SER A 161 20.37 15.41 -23.20
CA SER A 161 20.24 15.75 -21.78
C SER A 161 20.58 14.61 -20.82
N SER A 162 20.77 13.38 -21.32
CA SER A 162 21.18 12.25 -20.50
C SER A 162 22.57 12.49 -19.91
N LEU A 163 22.71 12.29 -18.60
CA LEU A 163 24.02 12.42 -17.92
C LEU A 163 25.04 11.37 -18.40
N ILE A 164 24.54 10.25 -18.93
CA ILE A 164 25.34 9.13 -19.41
C ILE A 164 25.04 8.94 -20.91
N PRO A 165 26.05 9.01 -21.79
CA PRO A 165 25.87 8.78 -23.21
C PRO A 165 25.68 7.28 -23.50
N LYS A 166 25.00 6.98 -24.61
CA LYS A 166 24.61 5.61 -25.01
C LYS A 166 25.79 4.64 -25.04
N GLU A 167 26.94 5.09 -25.52
CA GLU A 167 28.15 4.27 -25.70
C GLU A 167 28.85 3.93 -24.37
N SER A 168 28.60 4.71 -23.32
CA SER A 168 29.21 4.52 -21.99
C SER A 168 28.26 3.87 -20.98
N ALA A 169 26.98 3.76 -21.32
CA ALA A 169 25.94 3.25 -20.43
C ALA A 169 26.18 1.78 -20.06
N LYS A 170 26.02 1.49 -18.77
CA LYS A 170 26.18 0.18 -18.18
C LYS A 170 24.91 -0.25 -17.47
N VAL A 171 24.88 -1.52 -17.07
CA VAL A 171 23.86 -2.04 -16.17
C VAL A 171 23.77 -1.15 -14.92
N TYR A 172 22.54 -0.83 -14.52
CA TYR A 172 22.16 0.03 -13.39
C TYR A 172 22.34 1.54 -13.59
N ASP A 173 22.90 1.98 -14.70
CA ASP A 173 22.92 3.40 -15.06
C ASP A 173 21.51 3.89 -15.38
N THR A 174 21.29 5.20 -15.22
CA THR A 174 20.05 5.86 -15.64
C THR A 174 20.33 6.71 -16.87
N VAL A 175 19.59 6.45 -17.94
CA VAL A 175 19.64 7.23 -19.17
C VAL A 175 18.33 7.98 -19.39
N THR A 176 18.38 9.06 -20.15
CA THR A 176 17.17 9.75 -20.63
C THR A 176 16.95 9.40 -22.09
N PHE A 177 15.85 8.74 -22.44
CA PHE A 177 15.50 8.47 -23.84
C PHE A 177 14.87 9.69 -24.51
N LYS A 178 15.15 9.86 -25.81
CA LYS A 178 14.55 10.88 -26.65
C LYS A 178 13.06 10.62 -26.83
N GLY A 179 12.24 11.66 -26.66
CA GLY A 179 10.79 11.56 -26.81
C GLY A 179 10.04 12.69 -26.09
N PRO A 180 8.71 12.78 -26.24
CA PRO A 180 7.91 13.93 -25.79
C PRO A 180 8.02 14.26 -24.30
N LEU A 181 8.41 13.29 -23.47
CA LEU A 181 8.44 13.40 -22.01
C LEU A 181 9.81 13.11 -21.39
N GLY A 182 10.88 12.98 -22.19
CA GLY A 182 12.23 12.65 -21.71
C GLY A 182 12.22 11.49 -20.70
N LEU A 183 12.06 10.25 -21.17
CA LEU A 183 11.91 9.09 -20.30
C LEU A 183 13.25 8.78 -19.60
N LYS A 184 13.35 9.15 -18.33
CA LYS A 184 14.42 8.66 -17.46
C LYS A 184 14.17 7.19 -17.15
N GLN A 185 15.09 6.33 -17.56
CA GLN A 185 15.00 4.89 -17.39
C GLN A 185 16.29 4.37 -16.76
N ARG A 186 16.15 3.61 -15.68
CA ARG A 186 17.25 2.82 -15.13
C ARG A 186 17.40 1.55 -15.96
N LEU A 187 18.62 1.24 -16.39
CA LEU A 187 18.89 0.09 -17.23
C LEU A 187 19.16 -1.14 -16.37
N TRP A 188 18.53 -2.26 -16.69
CA TRP A 188 18.63 -3.52 -15.98
C TRP A 188 19.18 -4.61 -16.91
N PRO A 189 19.76 -5.70 -16.36
CA PRO A 189 19.91 -6.94 -17.12
C PRO A 189 18.55 -7.38 -17.65
N ARG A 190 18.52 -8.18 -18.71
CA ARG A 190 17.29 -8.83 -19.14
C ARG A 190 16.76 -9.73 -18.03
N HIS A 191 15.51 -9.51 -17.63
CA HIS A 191 14.85 -10.24 -16.55
C HIS A 191 13.35 -10.31 -16.81
N CYS A 192 12.68 -11.27 -16.17
CA CYS A 192 11.24 -11.43 -16.16
C CYS A 192 10.59 -11.32 -17.56
N VAL A 193 11.27 -11.89 -18.56
CA VAL A 193 10.80 -11.87 -19.94
C VAL A 193 9.53 -12.73 -20.05
N GLN A 194 8.52 -12.25 -20.77
CA GLN A 194 7.25 -12.95 -20.93
C GLN A 194 7.45 -14.41 -21.34
N ASP A 195 6.71 -15.29 -20.67
CA ASP A 195 6.70 -16.74 -20.86
C ASP A 195 8.06 -17.44 -20.63
N SER A 196 9.01 -16.76 -19.98
CA SER A 196 10.28 -17.36 -19.57
C SER A 196 10.23 -17.92 -18.15
N TRP A 197 11.11 -18.88 -17.87
CA TRP A 197 11.31 -19.40 -16.50
C TRP A 197 11.60 -18.29 -15.48
N GLY A 198 12.40 -17.29 -15.87
CA GLY A 198 12.76 -16.17 -15.00
C GLY A 198 11.57 -15.36 -14.51
N ALA A 199 10.50 -15.29 -15.33
CA ALA A 199 9.27 -14.56 -15.03
C ALA A 199 8.24 -15.39 -14.24
N GLU A 200 8.45 -16.68 -14.03
CA GLU A 200 7.57 -17.48 -13.19
C GLU A 200 7.73 -17.10 -11.70
N LEU A 201 6.63 -17.17 -10.94
CA LEU A 201 6.71 -17.11 -9.48
C LEU A 201 7.58 -18.27 -8.97
N HIS A 202 8.36 -18.01 -7.93
CA HIS A 202 9.28 -19.01 -7.40
C HIS A 202 8.51 -20.27 -6.96
N LYS A 203 8.99 -21.45 -7.33
CA LYS A 203 8.29 -22.74 -7.12
C LYS A 203 7.92 -23.04 -5.66
N ASP A 204 8.68 -22.49 -4.71
CA ASP A 204 8.47 -22.70 -3.28
C ASP A 204 7.49 -21.69 -2.67
N LEU A 205 7.09 -20.65 -3.43
CA LEU A 205 6.03 -19.74 -3.03
C LEU A 205 4.67 -20.43 -3.19
N LYS A 206 3.90 -20.46 -2.11
CA LYS A 206 2.55 -20.99 -2.14
C LYS A 206 1.64 -20.04 -2.93
N ILE A 207 0.88 -20.61 -3.87
CA ILE A 207 -0.18 -19.91 -4.60
C ILE A 207 -1.52 -20.37 -4.04
N VAL A 208 -2.28 -19.45 -3.46
CA VAL A 208 -3.61 -19.76 -2.92
C VAL A 208 -4.67 -19.79 -4.02
N ASP A 209 -5.72 -20.58 -3.80
CA ASP A 209 -6.85 -20.65 -4.71
C ASP A 209 -7.52 -19.28 -4.87
N LYS A 210 -7.96 -18.96 -6.10
CA LYS A 210 -8.62 -17.69 -6.45
C LYS A 210 -7.75 -16.44 -6.26
N ALA A 211 -6.45 -16.60 -6.05
CA ALA A 211 -5.53 -15.48 -6.06
C ALA A 211 -5.57 -14.74 -7.40
N ILE A 212 -5.38 -13.41 -7.33
CA ILE A 212 -5.38 -12.55 -8.51
C ILE A 212 -3.93 -12.28 -8.90
N LYS A 213 -3.59 -12.52 -10.16
CA LYS A 213 -2.28 -12.20 -10.72
C LYS A 213 -2.36 -10.85 -11.42
N ILE A 214 -1.44 -9.95 -11.09
CA ILE A 214 -1.32 -8.63 -11.71
C ILE A 214 0.00 -8.59 -12.47
N TYR A 215 -0.06 -8.39 -13.78
CA TYR A 215 1.12 -8.25 -14.62
C TYR A 215 1.47 -6.78 -14.77
N LYS A 216 2.75 -6.44 -14.62
CA LYS A 216 3.28 -5.09 -14.80
C LYS A 216 4.49 -5.09 -15.74
N GLY A 217 4.84 -3.91 -16.26
CA GLY A 217 5.98 -3.77 -17.17
C GLY A 217 5.74 -4.38 -18.55
N THR A 218 4.47 -4.55 -18.96
CA THR A 218 4.10 -5.22 -20.21
C THR A 218 4.21 -4.32 -21.45
N ASN A 219 4.36 -3.01 -21.27
CA ASN A 219 4.52 -2.04 -22.36
C ASN A 219 6.01 -1.93 -22.72
N PRO A 220 6.43 -2.20 -23.98
CA PRO A 220 7.83 -2.14 -24.35
C PRO A 220 8.45 -0.76 -24.16
N GLU A 221 7.67 0.32 -24.20
CA GLU A 221 8.17 1.71 -24.16
C GLU A 221 8.18 2.33 -22.76
N VAL A 222 7.57 1.68 -21.75
CA VAL A 222 7.44 2.27 -20.41
C VAL A 222 7.54 1.17 -19.35
N ASP A 223 8.50 1.37 -18.44
CA ASP A 223 8.71 0.50 -17.29
C ASP A 223 7.70 0.75 -16.16
N SER A 224 7.52 -0.21 -15.25
CA SER A 224 6.50 -0.17 -14.19
C SER A 224 7.03 -0.84 -12.91
N TYR A 225 7.51 -0.02 -11.97
CA TYR A 225 7.90 -0.54 -10.65
C TYR A 225 6.69 -0.75 -9.74
N SER A 226 5.76 0.20 -9.73
CA SER A 226 4.52 0.08 -8.97
C SER A 226 3.59 -0.94 -9.60
N VAL A 227 2.90 -1.71 -8.76
CA VAL A 227 1.82 -2.61 -9.20
C VAL A 227 0.56 -1.82 -9.55
N PHE A 228 0.46 -0.52 -9.24
CA PHE A 228 -0.72 0.30 -9.57
C PHE A 228 -0.65 0.96 -10.95
N TRP A 229 0.53 1.49 -11.31
CA TRP A 229 0.71 2.35 -12.48
C TRP A 229 2.07 2.09 -13.12
N ASP A 230 2.16 2.36 -14.43
CA ASP A 230 3.47 2.54 -15.06
C ASP A 230 4.23 3.74 -14.47
N ASN A 231 5.55 3.78 -14.69
CA ASN A 231 6.43 4.81 -14.09
C ASN A 231 6.09 6.25 -14.54
N LYS A 232 5.28 6.42 -15.57
CA LYS A 232 4.80 7.74 -16.05
C LYS A 232 3.35 8.03 -15.64
N LYS A 233 2.70 7.09 -14.92
CA LYS A 233 1.26 7.11 -14.58
C LYS A 233 0.36 7.31 -15.80
N LEU A 234 0.78 6.81 -16.97
CA LEU A 234 0.02 6.89 -18.22
C LEU A 234 -1.00 5.75 -18.30
N THR A 235 -0.64 4.58 -17.80
CA THR A 235 -1.45 3.36 -17.83
C THR A 235 -1.64 2.81 -16.42
N THR A 236 -2.89 2.54 -16.06
CA THR A 236 -3.21 1.75 -14.85
C THR A 236 -3.00 0.28 -15.11
N THR A 237 -2.51 -0.45 -14.12
CA THR A 237 -2.72 -1.91 -14.08
C THR A 237 -4.17 -2.22 -13.71
N THR A 238 -4.54 -3.50 -13.68
CA THR A 238 -5.86 -3.92 -13.19
C THR A 238 -6.00 -3.87 -11.67
N LEU A 239 -4.92 -3.66 -10.90
CA LEU A 239 -4.92 -3.75 -9.43
C LEU A 239 -5.96 -2.82 -8.80
N SER A 240 -6.01 -1.55 -9.21
CA SER A 240 -6.94 -0.56 -8.64
C SER A 240 -8.40 -1.01 -8.76
N SER A 241 -8.81 -1.46 -9.95
CA SER A 241 -10.17 -1.96 -10.17
C SER A 241 -10.46 -3.21 -9.34
N GLN A 242 -9.51 -4.13 -9.23
CA GLN A 242 -9.69 -5.35 -8.46
C GLN A 242 -9.79 -5.08 -6.95
N LEU A 243 -8.98 -4.15 -6.42
CA LEU A 243 -9.06 -3.75 -5.01
C LEU A 243 -10.42 -3.09 -4.69
N GLN A 244 -10.90 -2.23 -5.59
CA GLN A 244 -12.23 -1.62 -5.47
C GLN A 244 -13.35 -2.67 -5.51
N ASP A 245 -13.30 -3.62 -6.44
CA ASP A 245 -14.28 -4.72 -6.55
C ASP A 245 -14.29 -5.61 -5.30
N LYS A 246 -13.14 -5.76 -4.62
CA LYS A 246 -13.04 -6.48 -3.35
C LYS A 246 -13.40 -5.63 -2.13
N GLY A 247 -13.64 -4.33 -2.31
CA GLY A 247 -13.89 -3.39 -1.22
C GLY A 247 -12.72 -3.30 -0.25
N ALA A 248 -11.49 -3.47 -0.73
CA ALA A 248 -10.30 -3.45 0.11
C ALA A 248 -10.14 -2.08 0.79
N THR A 249 -9.86 -2.08 2.08
CA THR A 249 -9.57 -0.87 2.86
C THR A 249 -8.11 -0.82 3.31
N ASP A 250 -7.49 -1.99 3.42
CA ASP A 250 -6.15 -2.18 3.96
C ASP A 250 -5.33 -3.03 3.00
N ILE A 251 -4.15 -2.56 2.65
CA ILE A 251 -3.21 -3.27 1.78
C ILE A 251 -1.98 -3.64 2.58
N TYR A 252 -1.78 -4.94 2.73
CA TYR A 252 -0.59 -5.54 3.32
C TYR A 252 0.38 -5.87 2.18
N ILE A 253 1.55 -5.28 2.17
CA ILE A 253 2.50 -5.35 1.06
C ILE A 253 3.79 -6.03 1.54
N CYS A 254 4.30 -6.95 0.74
CA CYS A 254 5.61 -7.57 0.95
C CYS A 254 6.21 -8.06 -0.37
N GLY A 255 7.43 -8.62 -0.33
CA GLY A 255 8.07 -9.25 -1.48
C GLY A 255 9.37 -8.57 -1.89
N LEU A 256 9.60 -8.43 -3.20
CA LEU A 256 10.87 -8.01 -3.79
C LEU A 256 10.67 -6.89 -4.83
N ALA A 257 11.62 -5.98 -5.04
CA ALA A 257 12.63 -5.54 -4.07
C ALA A 257 12.02 -4.44 -3.17
N TYR A 258 12.38 -4.46 -1.88
CA TYR A 258 11.90 -3.56 -0.82
C TYR A 258 11.95 -2.08 -1.24
N ASP A 259 13.10 -1.65 -1.73
CA ASP A 259 13.47 -0.28 -2.11
C ASP A 259 13.16 0.05 -3.57
N VAL A 260 12.54 -0.88 -4.30
CA VAL A 260 12.13 -0.69 -5.71
C VAL A 260 10.63 -0.97 -5.85
N CYS A 261 10.21 -2.15 -6.31
CA CYS A 261 8.81 -2.44 -6.61
C CYS A 261 7.92 -2.40 -5.37
N VAL A 262 8.37 -2.96 -4.24
CA VAL A 262 7.61 -2.94 -2.98
C VAL A 262 7.41 -1.52 -2.49
N GLY A 263 8.49 -0.72 -2.43
CA GLY A 263 8.45 0.67 -2.00
C GLY A 263 7.58 1.54 -2.90
N ALA A 264 7.76 1.46 -4.23
CA ALA A 264 6.94 2.19 -5.19
C ALA A 264 5.45 1.84 -5.04
N THR A 265 5.14 0.55 -4.87
CA THR A 265 3.77 0.07 -4.67
C THR A 265 3.16 0.56 -3.36
N ALA A 266 3.94 0.58 -2.27
CA ALA A 266 3.48 1.10 -0.98
C ALA A 266 3.16 2.60 -1.06
N VAL A 267 4.01 3.39 -1.73
CA VAL A 267 3.79 4.82 -1.92
C VAL A 267 2.56 5.09 -2.77
N ASP A 268 2.36 4.34 -3.86
CA ASP A 268 1.16 4.50 -4.68
C ASP A 268 -0.11 4.02 -3.98
N ALA A 269 -0.05 2.97 -3.15
CA ALA A 269 -1.17 2.55 -2.30
C ALA A 269 -1.60 3.67 -1.33
N LEU A 270 -0.63 4.29 -0.65
CA LEU A 270 -0.85 5.43 0.24
C LEU A 270 -1.42 6.64 -0.50
N THR A 271 -0.89 6.94 -1.68
CA THR A 271 -1.36 8.06 -2.53
C THR A 271 -2.75 7.80 -3.08
N SER A 272 -3.12 6.53 -3.28
CA SER A 272 -4.45 6.11 -3.74
C SER A 272 -5.48 6.02 -2.60
N GLY A 273 -5.12 6.46 -1.39
CA GLY A 273 -6.02 6.55 -0.24
C GLY A 273 -6.16 5.26 0.59
N TYR A 274 -5.41 4.20 0.29
CA TYR A 274 -5.46 2.97 1.07
C TYR A 274 -4.67 3.08 2.36
N ARG A 275 -5.18 2.43 3.41
CA ARG A 275 -4.39 2.16 4.62
C ARG A 275 -3.34 1.13 4.27
N THR A 276 -2.08 1.49 4.42
CA THR A 276 -0.98 0.69 3.85
C THR A 276 -0.07 0.17 4.95
N ILE A 277 0.18 -1.14 4.91
CA ILE A 277 0.99 -1.87 5.88
C ILE A 277 2.12 -2.56 5.11
N LEU A 278 3.37 -2.18 5.39
CA LEU A 278 4.55 -2.84 4.83
C LEU A 278 5.06 -3.90 5.81
N ILE A 279 5.20 -5.15 5.35
CA ILE A 279 5.65 -6.26 6.17
C ILE A 279 7.16 -6.44 6.00
N ASP A 280 7.93 -6.01 7.00
CA ASP A 280 9.38 -5.82 6.95
C ASP A 280 10.14 -7.13 6.76
N ASP A 281 9.85 -8.13 7.61
CA ASP A 281 10.50 -9.44 7.58
C ASP A 281 10.08 -10.31 6.38
N CYS A 282 8.95 -9.99 5.73
CA CYS A 282 8.51 -10.57 4.46
C CYS A 282 9.05 -9.84 3.22
N SER A 283 9.97 -8.89 3.39
CA SER A 283 10.50 -8.10 2.28
C SER A 283 12.03 -8.09 2.27
N ARG A 284 12.63 -8.09 1.07
CA ARG A 284 14.08 -7.96 0.88
C ARG A 284 14.37 -7.01 -0.27
N GLY A 285 15.49 -6.32 -0.20
CA GLY A 285 15.83 -5.19 -1.08
C GLY A 285 17.28 -5.21 -1.50
N VAL A 286 17.68 -4.23 -2.31
CA VAL A 286 18.98 -4.22 -2.97
C VAL A 286 19.99 -3.27 -2.29
N ASP A 287 19.53 -2.17 -1.68
CA ASP A 287 20.40 -1.20 -1.01
C ASP A 287 19.86 -0.78 0.37
N LEU A 288 20.70 -0.79 1.41
CA LEU A 288 20.27 -0.45 2.78
C LEU A 288 19.83 1.00 2.91
N VAL A 289 20.50 1.92 2.23
CA VAL A 289 20.19 3.36 2.32
C VAL A 289 18.83 3.62 1.67
N ASP A 290 18.55 3.01 0.53
CA ASP A 290 17.28 3.17 -0.16
C ASP A 290 16.13 2.40 0.53
N ILE A 291 16.42 1.28 1.20
CA ILE A 291 15.48 0.62 2.11
C ILE A 291 15.07 1.58 3.23
N GLU A 292 16.01 2.18 3.94
CA GLU A 292 15.70 3.09 5.04
C GLU A 292 14.97 4.36 4.58
N LYS A 293 15.29 4.89 3.38
CA LYS A 293 14.50 5.97 2.77
C LYS A 293 13.07 5.53 2.48
N THR A 294 12.87 4.33 1.96
CA THR A 294 11.54 3.77 1.70
C THR A 294 10.74 3.66 2.98
N LYS A 295 11.35 3.14 4.06
CA LYS A 295 10.73 3.07 5.39
C LYS A 295 10.30 4.44 5.88
N ALA A 296 11.20 5.41 5.82
CA ALA A 296 10.91 6.79 6.24
C ALA A 296 9.75 7.40 5.44
N MET A 297 9.69 7.16 4.13
CA MET A 297 8.62 7.66 3.27
C MET A 297 7.26 7.04 3.60
N VAL A 298 7.21 5.72 3.83
CA VAL A 298 5.98 5.02 4.24
C VAL A 298 5.47 5.58 5.57
N ILE A 299 6.34 5.73 6.56
CA ILE A 299 5.97 6.27 7.89
C ILE A 299 5.51 7.72 7.79
N ALA A 300 6.24 8.57 7.06
CA ALA A 300 5.90 9.98 6.88
C ALA A 300 4.53 10.17 6.18
N SER A 301 4.07 9.16 5.45
CA SER A 301 2.79 9.16 4.74
C SER A 301 1.67 8.47 5.53
N ASN A 302 1.88 8.20 6.83
CA ASN A 302 0.96 7.49 7.72
C ASN A 302 0.73 6.00 7.36
N GLY A 303 1.66 5.39 6.62
CA GLY A 303 1.76 3.94 6.52
C GLY A 303 2.40 3.35 7.78
N VAL A 304 2.19 2.05 7.99
CA VAL A 304 2.78 1.33 9.13
C VAL A 304 3.72 0.24 8.64
N ILE A 305 4.85 0.08 9.32
CA ILE A 305 5.80 -1.00 9.08
C ILE A 305 5.71 -1.98 10.25
N VAL A 306 5.51 -3.26 9.95
CA VAL A 306 5.33 -4.32 10.95
C VAL A 306 6.11 -5.56 10.58
N ASN A 307 6.29 -6.47 11.54
CA ASN A 307 6.70 -7.83 11.26
C ASN A 307 5.48 -8.75 11.06
N SER A 308 5.67 -9.84 10.34
CA SER A 308 4.67 -10.88 10.02
C SER A 308 3.90 -11.36 11.25
N SER A 309 4.58 -11.46 12.41
CA SER A 309 3.97 -11.86 13.69
C SER A 309 2.82 -10.96 14.17
N GLN A 310 2.76 -9.71 13.72
CA GLN A 310 1.73 -8.73 14.13
C GLN A 310 0.52 -8.74 13.19
N VAL A 311 0.70 -9.21 11.95
CA VAL A 311 -0.28 -9.08 10.86
C VAL A 311 -1.61 -9.73 11.20
N LYS A 312 -1.59 -10.92 11.81
CA LYS A 312 -2.82 -11.65 12.16
C LYS A 312 -3.74 -10.82 13.06
N ALA A 313 -3.19 -10.22 14.11
CA ALA A 313 -4.00 -9.42 15.04
C ALA A 313 -4.57 -8.17 14.37
N MET A 314 -3.85 -7.58 13.41
CA MET A 314 -4.31 -6.43 12.65
C MET A 314 -5.46 -6.80 11.70
N VAL A 315 -5.31 -7.88 10.94
CA VAL A 315 -6.36 -8.40 10.03
C VAL A 315 -7.63 -8.77 10.80
N GLU A 316 -7.50 -9.34 12.00
CA GLU A 316 -8.63 -9.67 12.89
C GLU A 316 -9.22 -8.45 13.62
N GLY A 317 -8.70 -7.24 13.42
CA GLY A 317 -9.15 -6.01 14.09
C GLY A 317 -8.82 -5.93 15.58
N ARG A 318 -7.96 -6.82 16.10
CA ARG A 318 -7.51 -6.84 17.51
C ARG A 318 -6.35 -5.88 17.77
N ASP A 319 -5.50 -5.65 16.78
CA ASP A 319 -4.46 -4.61 16.79
C ASP A 319 -4.85 -3.50 15.81
N ARG A 320 -5.23 -2.34 16.34
CA ARG A 320 -5.72 -1.19 15.57
C ARG A 320 -4.75 -0.03 15.72
N ARG A 321 -3.94 0.16 14.67
CA ARG A 321 -2.87 1.17 14.62
C ARG A 321 -3.45 2.58 14.43
N PRO A 322 -3.14 3.55 15.32
CA PRO A 322 -3.66 4.92 15.22
C PRO A 322 -3.23 5.62 13.93
N GLU A 323 -2.05 5.32 13.39
CA GLU A 323 -1.53 5.90 12.16
C GLU A 323 -2.44 5.60 10.96
N LEU A 324 -2.93 4.36 10.87
CA LEU A 324 -3.87 3.94 9.82
C LEU A 324 -5.25 4.58 10.00
N GLY A 325 -5.69 4.77 11.25
CA GLY A 325 -6.92 5.50 11.56
C GLY A 325 -6.81 6.97 11.17
N TYR A 326 -5.69 7.61 11.48
CA TYR A 326 -5.43 8.99 11.12
C TYR A 326 -5.34 9.19 9.60
N LYS A 327 -4.61 8.31 8.90
CA LYS A 327 -4.59 8.28 7.42
C LYS A 327 -6.00 8.27 6.84
N LEU A 328 -6.85 7.37 7.32
CA LEU A 328 -8.23 7.26 6.85
C LEU A 328 -9.04 8.53 7.13
N ALA A 329 -8.87 9.17 8.28
CA ALA A 329 -9.53 10.44 8.57
C ALA A 329 -9.12 11.55 7.57
N LEU A 330 -7.84 11.65 7.22
CA LEU A 330 -7.35 12.59 6.22
C LEU A 330 -7.95 12.34 4.83
N GLU A 331 -8.14 11.08 4.43
CA GLU A 331 -8.83 10.73 3.18
C GLU A 331 -10.31 11.13 3.22
N ILE A 332 -10.99 10.91 4.35
CA ILE A 332 -12.38 11.35 4.54
C ILE A 332 -12.49 12.87 4.44
N LYS A 333 -11.55 13.62 5.02
CA LYS A 333 -11.49 15.08 4.92
C LYS A 333 -11.44 15.53 3.46
N GLN A 334 -10.62 14.88 2.64
CA GLN A 334 -10.51 15.19 1.21
C GLN A 334 -11.82 14.89 0.47
N PHE A 335 -12.40 13.71 0.72
CA PHE A 335 -13.69 13.32 0.16
C PHE A 335 -14.82 14.30 0.52
N LEU A 336 -14.92 14.72 1.79
CA LEU A 336 -15.96 15.65 2.24
C LEU A 336 -15.81 17.02 1.56
N LYS A 337 -14.58 17.50 1.36
CA LYS A 337 -14.33 18.75 0.61
C LYS A 337 -14.77 18.66 -0.85
N GLU A 338 -14.46 17.56 -1.51
CA GLU A 338 -14.87 17.34 -2.91
C GLU A 338 -16.39 17.28 -3.06
N ALA A 339 -17.07 16.57 -2.15
CA ALA A 339 -18.53 16.47 -2.12
C ALA A 339 -19.24 17.82 -1.88
N ILE A 340 -18.61 18.75 -1.15
CA ILE A 340 -19.13 20.12 -0.98
C ILE A 340 -18.96 20.92 -2.27
N ASN A 341 -17.76 20.88 -2.88
CA ASN A 341 -17.47 21.61 -4.11
C ASN A 341 -18.37 21.19 -5.29
N ASP A 342 -18.77 19.92 -5.35
CA ASP A 342 -19.68 19.42 -6.39
C ASP A 342 -21.15 19.81 -6.15
N LYS A 343 -21.54 20.17 -4.92
CA LYS A 343 -22.88 20.71 -4.62
C LYS A 343 -22.99 22.21 -4.90
N GLU A 344 -21.86 22.92 -4.96
CA GLU A 344 -21.79 24.37 -5.25
C GLU A 344 -21.66 24.68 -6.75
N LYS A 345 -21.41 23.67 -7.58
CA LYS A 345 -21.44 23.74 -9.05
C LYS A 345 -22.78 23.29 -9.60
#